data_AF-A0A9P7LIQ7-F1
#
_entry.id   AF-A0A9P7LIQ7-F1
#
_cell.length_a   1.000
_cell.length_b   1.000
_cell.length_c   1.000
_cell.angle_alpha   90.00
_cell.angle_beta   90.00
_cell.angle_gamma   90.00
#
_symmetry.space_group_name_H-M   'P 1'
#
loop_
_entity.id
_entity.type
_entity.pdbx_description
1 polymer ?
#
loop_
_entity_poly.entity_id
_entity_poly.type
_entity_poly.pdbx_seq_one_letter_code
_entity_poly.pdbx_strand_id
1 'polypeptide(L)'
;MSPTEQKTTTEPVNKEDIRKLINELEGKLEALYTLSDEINRGILESKDALESLREKRVKLIRARLDRIFQQWNIGSLTNSHQPSTQNQTQNQNQGPGPVPGSSLAQTQAGNNQQGLFDSPW
;
A
#
# COMPACT_ATOMS: atom_id res chain seq x y z
N MET A 1 40.44 52.02 23.30
CA MET A 1 40.26 50.79 22.51
C MET A 1 39.22 51.10 21.45
N SER A 2 39.60 51.15 20.18
CA SER A 2 38.68 51.38 19.07
C SER A 2 38.11 50.04 18.60
N PRO A 3 36.81 49.95 18.25
CA PRO A 3 36.24 48.71 17.76
C PRO A 3 36.76 48.48 16.33
N THR A 4 37.36 47.32 16.10
CA THR A 4 37.73 46.86 14.77
C THR A 4 36.44 46.45 14.05
N GLU A 5 35.96 47.30 13.15
CA GLU A 5 34.89 46.94 12.22
C GLU A 5 35.37 45.74 11.40
N GLN A 6 34.79 44.56 11.67
CA GLN A 6 34.94 43.41 10.77
C GLN A 6 34.20 43.75 9.49
N LYS A 7 34.94 44.27 8.52
CA LYS A 7 34.48 44.42 7.15
C LYS A 7 34.22 43.01 6.61
N THR A 8 32.98 42.55 6.68
CA THR A 8 32.52 41.40 5.90
C THR A 8 32.59 41.78 4.43
N THR A 9 33.76 41.57 3.82
CA THR A 9 33.88 41.52 2.37
C THR A 9 33.13 40.28 1.90
N THR A 10 31.83 40.42 1.70
CA THR A 10 31.07 39.50 0.86
C THR A 10 31.55 39.75 -0.56
N GLU A 11 32.39 38.85 -1.08
CA GLU A 11 32.76 38.90 -2.50
C GLU A 11 31.48 38.95 -3.35
N PRO A 12 31.47 39.75 -4.43
CA PRO A 12 30.30 39.81 -5.30
C PRO A 12 30.08 38.42 -5.91
N VAL A 13 28.96 37.79 -5.57
CA VAL A 13 28.57 36.50 -6.13
C VAL A 13 28.56 36.62 -7.66
N ASN A 14 29.36 35.77 -8.32
CA ASN A 14 29.49 35.77 -9.76
C ASN A 14 28.16 35.38 -10.41
N LYS A 15 27.60 36.27 -11.23
CA LYS A 15 26.32 36.07 -11.91
C LYS A 15 26.32 34.86 -12.83
N GLU A 16 27.48 34.48 -13.38
CA GLU A 16 27.59 33.32 -14.26
C GLU A 16 27.48 32.00 -13.48
N ASP A 17 28.04 31.95 -12.27
CA ASP A 17 27.91 30.79 -11.39
C ASP A 17 26.47 30.60 -10.92
N ILE A 18 25.75 31.69 -10.66
CA ILE A 18 24.30 31.65 -10.38
C ILE A 18 23.52 31.12 -11.59
N ARG A 19 23.82 31.61 -12.80
CA ARG A 19 23.13 31.15 -14.02
C ARG A 19 23.38 29.66 -14.28
N LYS A 20 24.61 29.18 -14.09
CA LYS A 20 24.94 27.75 -14.20
C LYS A 20 24.19 26.91 -13.18
N LEU A 21 24.09 27.38 -11.94
CA LEU A 21 23.31 26.72 -10.89
C LEU A 21 21.82 26.64 -11.25
N ILE A 22 21.24 27.72 -11.78
CA ILE A 22 19.83 27.73 -12.22
C ILE A 22 19.59 26.66 -13.30
N ASN A 23 20.43 26.63 -14.34
CA ASN A 23 20.30 25.65 -15.42
C ASN A 23 20.44 24.20 -14.90
N GLU A 24 21.34 23.96 -13.94
CA GLU A 24 21.48 22.64 -13.32
C GLU A 24 20.23 22.24 -12.53
N LEU A 25 19.65 23.19 -11.78
CA LEU A 25 18.44 22.96 -11.00
C LEU A 25 17.22 22.73 -11.89
N GLU A 26 17.11 23.44 -13.01
CA GLU A 26 16.06 23.23 -14.01
C GLU A 26 16.16 21.81 -14.61
N GLY A 27 17.36 21.38 -15.00
CA GLY A 27 17.57 20.01 -15.51
C GLY A 27 17.25 18.93 -14.47
N LYS A 28 17.60 19.16 -13.20
CA LYS A 28 17.23 18.26 -12.09
C LYS A 28 15.72 18.21 -11.86
N LEU A 29 15.03 19.35 -12.00
CA LEU A 29 13.59 19.45 -11.85
C LEU A 29 12.87 18.66 -12.95
N GLU A 30 13.30 18.78 -14.21
CA GLU A 30 12.76 17.98 -15.32
C GLU A 30 12.98 16.48 -15.12
N ALA A 31 14.16 16.08 -14.65
CA ALA A 31 14.46 14.69 -14.31
C ALA A 31 13.55 14.16 -13.20
N LEU A 32 13.26 14.97 -12.18
CA LEU A 32 12.33 14.60 -11.10
C LEU A 32 10.89 14.45 -11.61
N TYR A 33 10.43 15.31 -12.51
CA TYR A 33 9.11 15.15 -13.12
C TYR A 33 9.03 13.84 -13.93
N THR A 34 10.05 13.56 -14.73
CA THR A 34 10.11 12.31 -15.50
C THR A 34 10.10 11.08 -14.59
N LEU A 35 10.90 11.09 -13.52
CA LEU A 35 10.92 10.01 -12.54
C LEU A 35 9.57 9.84 -11.84
N SER A 36 8.91 10.94 -11.48
CA SER A 36 7.57 10.92 -10.88
C SER A 36 6.55 10.25 -11.80
N ASP A 37 6.57 10.58 -13.10
CA ASP A 37 5.66 9.98 -14.08
C ASP A 37 5.90 8.48 -14.26
N GLU A 38 7.16 8.06 -14.30
CA GLU A 38 7.52 6.63 -14.39
C GLU A 38 7.09 5.83 -13.16
N ILE A 39 7.28 6.39 -11.97
CA ILE A 39 6.82 5.77 -10.71
C ILE A 39 5.29 5.65 -10.71
N ASN A 40 4.58 6.72 -11.07
CA ASN A 40 3.11 6.70 -11.12
C ASN A 40 2.58 5.67 -12.12
N ARG A 41 3.22 5.56 -13.28
CA ARG A 41 2.91 4.52 -14.27
C ARG A 41 3.12 3.12 -13.67
N GLY A 42 4.26 2.86 -13.03
CA GLY A 42 4.54 1.57 -12.40
C GLY A 42 3.57 1.21 -11.29
N ILE A 43 3.13 2.19 -10.49
CA ILE A 43 2.10 1.99 -9.46
C ILE A 43 0.76 1.59 -10.10
N LEU A 44 0.35 2.26 -11.19
CA LEU A 44 -0.90 1.94 -11.87
C LEU A 44 -0.87 0.55 -12.50
N GLU A 45 0.20 0.22 -13.22
CA GLU A 45 0.38 -1.09 -13.84
C GLU A 45 0.40 -2.24 -12.82
N SER A 46 1.09 -2.04 -11.70
CA SER A 46 1.13 -3.04 -10.62
C SER A 46 -0.22 -3.20 -9.93
N LYS A 47 -0.98 -2.12 -9.73
CA LYS A 47 -2.34 -2.18 -9.20
C LYS A 47 -3.25 -3.01 -10.10
N ASP A 48 -3.21 -2.79 -11.41
CA ASP A 48 -4.03 -3.52 -12.38
C ASP A 48 -3.65 -5.01 -12.43
N ALA A 49 -2.35 -5.31 -12.38
CA ALA A 49 -1.87 -6.69 -12.31
C ALA A 49 -2.35 -7.41 -11.03
N LEU A 50 -2.29 -6.73 -9.88
CA LEU A 50 -2.77 -7.28 -8.60
C LEU A 50 -4.27 -7.50 -8.59
N GLU A 51 -5.07 -6.57 -9.13
CA GLU A 51 -6.53 -6.76 -9.21
C GLU A 51 -6.87 -7.93 -10.15
N SER A 52 -6.20 -8.04 -11.30
CA SER A 52 -6.38 -9.17 -12.22
C SER A 52 -6.05 -10.51 -11.54
N LEU A 53 -4.94 -10.57 -10.79
CA LEU A 53 -4.55 -11.77 -10.05
C LEU A 53 -5.57 -12.11 -8.96
N ARG A 54 -6.02 -11.10 -8.21
CA ARG A 54 -7.03 -11.25 -7.17
C ARG A 54 -8.32 -11.80 -7.74
N GLU A 55 -8.85 -11.22 -8.81
CA GLU A 55 -10.06 -11.71 -9.47
C GLU A 55 -9.94 -13.16 -9.92
N LYS A 56 -8.83 -13.52 -10.59
CA LYS A 56 -8.58 -14.88 -11.07
C LYS A 56 -8.56 -15.87 -9.91
N ARG A 57 -7.86 -15.55 -8.82
CA ARG A 57 -7.79 -16.41 -7.63
C ARG A 57 -9.13 -16.55 -6.94
N VAL A 58 -9.89 -15.45 -6.78
CA VAL A 58 -11.23 -15.49 -6.18
C VAL A 58 -12.16 -16.38 -7.02
N LYS A 59 -12.18 -16.19 -8.35
CA LYS A 59 -12.98 -17.03 -9.27
C LYS A 59 -12.61 -18.51 -9.15
N LEU A 60 -11.32 -18.83 -9.13
CA LEU A 60 -10.83 -20.20 -9.01
C LEU A 60 -11.23 -20.84 -7.67
N ILE A 61 -11.01 -20.13 -6.55
CA ILE A 61 -11.36 -20.63 -5.22
C ILE A 61 -12.87 -20.85 -5.11
N ARG A 62 -13.67 -19.89 -5.59
CA ARG A 62 -15.13 -20.00 -5.58
C ARG A 62 -15.60 -21.22 -6.38
N ALA A 63 -15.08 -21.42 -7.59
CA ALA A 63 -15.42 -22.59 -8.40
C ALA A 63 -15.03 -23.93 -7.74
N ARG A 64 -13.88 -23.96 -7.03
CA ARG A 64 -13.46 -25.14 -6.26
C ARG A 64 -14.40 -25.42 -5.08
N LEU A 65 -14.77 -24.39 -4.33
CA LEU A 65 -15.73 -24.51 -3.23
C LEU A 65 -17.11 -24.96 -3.72
N ASP A 66 -17.61 -24.37 -4.81
CA ASP A 66 -18.90 -24.76 -5.41
C ASP A 66 -18.90 -26.24 -5.81
N ARG A 67 -17.80 -26.74 -6.38
CA ARG A 67 -17.66 -28.17 -6.70
C ARG A 67 -17.71 -29.06 -5.45
N ILE A 68 -17.01 -28.67 -4.38
CA ILE A 68 -17.00 -29.42 -3.12
C ILE A 68 -18.42 -29.46 -2.53
N PHE A 69 -19.12 -28.34 -2.53
CA PHE A 69 -20.48 -28.26 -2.00
C PHE A 69 -21.46 -29.11 -2.79
N GLN A 70 -21.37 -29.11 -4.12
CA GLN A 70 -22.17 -30.02 -4.95
C GLN A 70 -21.86 -31.49 -4.65
N GLN A 71 -20.59 -31.84 -4.47
CA GLN A 71 -20.18 -33.21 -4.14
C GLN A 71 -20.67 -33.67 -2.75
N TRP A 72 -20.70 -32.76 -1.78
CA TRP A 72 -21.01 -33.07 -0.37
C TRP A 72 -22.47 -32.73 0.01
N ASN A 73 -23.29 -32.30 -0.96
CA ASN A 73 -24.65 -31.80 -0.77
C ASN A 73 -24.76 -30.71 0.32
N ILE A 74 -23.75 -29.84 0.39
CA ILE A 74 -23.70 -28.69 1.29
C ILE A 74 -24.37 -27.52 0.56
N GLY A 75 -25.25 -26.77 1.23
CA GLY A 75 -25.88 -25.58 0.65
C GLY A 75 -24.84 -24.52 0.22
N SER A 76 -25.18 -23.68 -0.77
CA SER A 76 -24.26 -22.67 -1.30
C SER A 76 -23.83 -21.65 -0.23
N LEU A 77 -22.53 -21.31 -0.19
CA LEU A 77 -22.03 -20.20 0.61
C LEU A 77 -22.39 -18.86 -0.04
N THR A 78 -23.62 -18.39 0.17
CA THR A 78 -24.04 -17.05 -0.25
C THR A 78 -23.52 -16.01 0.74
N ASN A 79 -22.20 -15.80 0.80
CA ASN A 79 -21.62 -14.67 1.53
C ASN A 79 -20.99 -13.70 0.54
N SER A 80 -21.74 -12.65 0.21
CA SER A 80 -21.22 -11.50 -0.51
C SER A 80 -20.16 -10.82 0.36
N HIS A 81 -18.88 -10.96 0.00
CA HIS A 81 -17.84 -10.09 0.53
C HIS A 81 -18.16 -8.65 0.10
N GLN A 82 -18.81 -7.88 0.97
CA GLN A 82 -18.80 -6.43 0.81
C GLN A 82 -17.36 -5.96 1.01
N PRO A 83 -16.81 -5.15 0.09
CA PRO A 83 -15.52 -4.54 0.33
C PRO A 83 -15.64 -3.71 1.61
N SER A 84 -14.79 -4.01 2.61
CA SER A 84 -14.70 -3.18 3.80
C SER A 84 -14.23 -1.80 3.35
N THR A 85 -15.14 -0.84 3.31
CA THR A 85 -14.83 0.59 3.13
C THR A 85 -14.26 1.13 4.45
N GLN A 86 -13.21 0.50 4.98
CA GLN A 86 -12.52 0.99 6.16
C GLN A 86 -11.30 1.78 5.70
N ASN A 87 -11.56 3.02 5.29
CA ASN A 87 -10.64 4.14 5.43
C ASN A 87 -11.39 5.45 5.17
N GLN A 88 -12.05 5.98 6.20
CA GLN A 88 -12.13 7.43 6.40
C GLN A 88 -11.88 7.72 7.88
N THR A 89 -10.72 8.31 8.14
CA THR A 89 -10.34 8.98 9.37
C THR A 89 -11.41 9.97 9.82
N GLN A 90 -12.01 9.75 10.98
CA GLN A 90 -12.65 10.81 11.75
C GLN A 90 -12.26 10.66 13.22
N ASN A 91 -11.12 11.27 13.55
CA ASN A 91 -10.68 11.51 14.91
C ASN A 91 -11.53 12.64 15.49
N GLN A 92 -12.58 12.32 16.24
CA GLN A 92 -13.14 13.22 17.26
C GLN A 92 -13.58 12.40 18.49
N ASN A 93 -12.86 12.63 19.59
CA ASN A 93 -13.16 12.19 20.95
C ASN A 93 -14.65 12.34 21.32
N GLN A 94 -15.25 11.27 21.88
CA GLN A 94 -16.12 11.33 23.06
C GLN A 94 -16.57 9.93 23.56
N GLY A 95 -16.10 9.55 24.76
CA GLY A 95 -16.87 8.79 25.76
C GLY A 95 -17.00 7.25 25.64
N PRO A 96 -16.99 6.50 26.77
CA PRO A 96 -17.02 5.04 26.77
C PRO A 96 -18.46 4.50 26.64
N GLY A 97 -18.68 3.57 25.71
CA GLY A 97 -19.97 2.91 25.48
C GLY A 97 -19.78 1.44 25.07
N PRO A 98 -20.78 0.57 25.33
CA PRO A 98 -20.59 -0.78 25.84
C PRO A 98 -20.25 -1.83 24.76
N VAL A 99 -19.45 -2.80 25.18
CA VAL A 99 -19.07 -4.00 24.44
C VAL A 99 -20.30 -4.92 24.26
N PRO A 100 -20.60 -5.42 23.05
CA PRO A 100 -21.40 -6.63 22.87
C PRO A 100 -20.44 -7.79 22.64
N GLY A 101 -20.36 -8.69 23.62
CA GLY A 101 -19.59 -9.92 23.49
C GLY A 101 -20.18 -10.88 22.45
N SER A 102 -19.32 -11.69 21.84
CA SER A 102 -19.62 -13.11 21.59
C SER A 102 -18.37 -13.86 21.12
N SER A 103 -18.08 -14.94 21.87
CA SER A 103 -17.46 -16.19 21.43
C SER A 103 -15.98 -16.17 21.03
N LEU A 104 -15.11 -16.18 22.04
CA LEU A 104 -13.77 -16.76 21.93
C LEU A 104 -13.92 -18.30 21.83
N ALA A 105 -14.04 -18.84 20.62
CA ALA A 105 -13.89 -20.28 20.41
C ALA A 105 -12.41 -20.63 20.54
N GLN A 106 -12.03 -21.13 21.71
CA GLN A 106 -10.71 -21.68 21.99
C GLN A 106 -10.63 -23.07 21.37
N THR A 107 -10.11 -23.19 20.14
CA THR A 107 -9.76 -24.50 19.57
C THR A 107 -8.31 -24.82 19.88
N GLN A 108 -8.15 -25.86 20.70
CA GLN A 108 -6.91 -26.48 21.12
C GLN A 108 -6.10 -26.95 19.91
N ALA A 109 -4.86 -26.48 19.78
CA ALA A 109 -3.91 -27.01 18.80
C ALA A 109 -3.48 -28.41 19.23
N GLY A 110 -3.88 -29.42 18.43
CA GLY A 110 -3.41 -30.80 18.51
C GLY A 110 -2.70 -31.17 17.22
N ASN A 111 -1.44 -31.60 17.36
CA ASN A 111 -0.46 -31.85 16.31
C ASN A 111 -0.82 -32.93 15.28
N ASN A 112 -0.33 -32.67 14.06
CA ASN A 112 0.27 -33.60 13.08
C ASN A 112 -0.53 -34.81 12.58
N GLN A 113 -0.91 -34.79 11.29
CA GLN A 113 -0.47 -35.81 10.33
C GLN A 113 -0.25 -35.19 8.94
N GLN A 114 0.78 -35.71 8.28
CA GLN A 114 1.39 -35.24 7.05
C GLN A 114 0.45 -35.42 5.85
N GLY A 115 0.32 -34.37 5.04
CA GLY A 115 -0.26 -34.42 3.70
C GLY A 115 0.55 -33.49 2.82
N LEU A 116 1.49 -34.09 2.09
CA LEU A 116 2.32 -33.46 1.08
C LEU A 116 1.42 -32.78 0.04
N PHE A 117 1.22 -31.47 0.16
CA PHE A 117 0.63 -30.67 -0.92
C PHE A 117 1.75 -30.30 -1.89
N ASP A 118 2.01 -31.20 -2.84
CA ASP A 118 2.71 -30.82 -4.06
C ASP A 118 1.91 -29.72 -4.74
N SER A 119 2.49 -28.51 -4.74
CA SER A 119 1.96 -27.36 -5.45
C SER A 119 2.50 -27.35 -6.88
N PRO A 120 1.67 -27.51 -7.92
CA PRO A 120 1.93 -26.87 -9.18
C PRO A 120 1.21 -25.52 -9.17
N TRP A 121 1.99 -24.47 -9.41
CA TRP A 121 1.55 -23.11 -9.64
C TRP A 121 0.46 -23.01 -10.73
#